data_AF-A0A7Y4UAW4-F1
#
_entry.id   AF-A0A7Y4UAW4-F1
#
_cell.length_a   1.000
_cell.length_b   1.000
_cell.length_c   1.000
_cell.angle_alpha   90.00
_cell.angle_beta   90.00
_cell.angle_gamma   90.00
#
_symmetry.space_group_name_H-M   'P 1'
#
loop_
_entity.id
_entity.type
_entity.pdbx_description
1 polymer ?
#
loop_
_entity_poly.entity_id
_entity_poly.type
_entity_poly.pdbx_seq_one_letter_code
_entity_poly.pdbx_strand_id
1 'polypeptide(L)'
;MKWTEVIENDLKESAEFAANYLRDALADDEPRTLIMALQHVARARGGIDDLDLSLNERAELASALSRSFAVLPVFPNMATSLAA
;
A
#
# COMPACT_ATOMS: atom_id res chain seq x y z
N MET A 1 -21.61 -1.57 12.59
CA MET A 1 -20.92 -1.17 11.35
C MET A 1 -19.56 -0.62 11.75
N LYS A 2 -18.50 -1.37 11.50
CA LYS A 2 -17.13 -0.91 11.75
C LYS A 2 -16.73 0.01 10.59
N TRP A 3 -16.03 1.11 10.86
CA TRP A 3 -15.55 2.04 9.84
C TRP A 3 -14.82 1.36 8.68
N THR A 4 -14.09 0.28 8.97
CA THR A 4 -13.40 -0.56 7.98
C THR A 4 -14.37 -1.23 6.99
N GLU A 5 -15.54 -1.68 7.45
CA GLU A 5 -16.55 -2.32 6.58
C GLU A 5 -17.18 -1.30 5.62
N VAL A 6 -17.29 -0.03 6.05
CA VAL A 6 -17.80 1.07 5.21
C VAL A 6 -16.81 1.39 4.10
N ILE A 7 -15.54 1.59 4.46
CA ILE A 7 -14.46 1.88 3.51
C ILE A 7 -14.31 0.73 2.51
N GLU A 8 -14.34 -0.54 2.95
CA GLU A 8 -14.24 -1.68 2.03
C GLU A 8 -15.41 -1.74 1.03
N ASN A 9 -16.61 -1.33 1.44
CA ASN A 9 -17.76 -1.28 0.54
C ASN A 9 -17.61 -0.17 -0.52
N ASP A 10 -17.23 1.04 -0.10
CA ASP A 10 -17.01 2.17 -1.01
C ASP A 10 -15.87 1.88 -2.00
N LEU A 11 -14.78 1.25 -1.52
CA LEU A 11 -13.65 0.81 -2.34
C LEU A 11 -14.05 -0.26 -3.36
N LYS A 12 -15.00 -1.13 -3.02
CA LYS A 12 -15.50 -2.15 -3.94
C LYS A 12 -16.43 -1.56 -5.00
N GLU A 13 -17.29 -0.64 -4.60
CA GLU A 13 -18.32 -0.07 -5.48
C GLU A 13 -17.77 0.95 -6.50
N SER A 14 -16.68 1.65 -6.18
CA SER A 14 -16.13 2.69 -7.05
C SER A 14 -14.62 2.57 -7.28
N ALA A 15 -14.23 2.33 -8.54
CA ALA A 15 -12.83 2.37 -8.96
C ALA A 15 -12.22 3.77 -8.82
N GLU A 16 -13.01 4.81 -9.09
CA GLU A 16 -12.58 6.21 -8.92
C GLU A 16 -12.26 6.51 -7.45
N PHE A 17 -13.13 6.06 -6.54
CA PHE A 17 -12.90 6.20 -5.11
C PHE A 17 -11.63 5.47 -4.66
N ALA A 18 -11.43 4.23 -5.12
CA ALA A 18 -10.22 3.47 -4.82
C ALA A 18 -8.93 4.12 -5.38
N ALA A 19 -8.99 4.71 -6.58
CA ALA A 19 -7.87 5.46 -7.15
C ALA A 19 -7.56 6.71 -6.31
N ASN A 20 -8.57 7.50 -5.95
CA ASN A 20 -8.41 8.69 -5.11
C ASN A 20 -7.89 8.34 -3.72
N TYR A 21 -8.37 7.25 -3.13
CA TYR A 21 -7.90 6.76 -1.84
C TYR A 21 -6.39 6.45 -1.86
N LEU A 22 -5.88 5.86 -2.95
CA LEU A 22 -4.43 5.64 -3.12
C LEU A 22 -3.66 6.94 -3.36
N ARG A 23 -4.22 7.90 -4.10
CA ARG A 23 -3.62 9.22 -4.31
C ARG A 23 -3.48 9.97 -2.98
N ASP A 24 -4.52 9.96 -2.16
CA ASP A 24 -4.53 10.62 -0.85
C ASP A 24 -3.48 9.98 0.07
N ALA A 25 -3.41 8.65 0.08
CA ALA A 25 -2.41 7.93 0.87
C ALA A 25 -0.97 8.16 0.37
N LEU A 26 -0.78 8.36 -0.94
CA LEU A 26 0.52 8.73 -1.51
C LEU A 26 0.92 10.16 -1.14
N ALA A 27 -0.04 11.09 -1.09
CA ALA A 27 0.18 12.50 -0.74
C ALA A 27 0.53 12.70 0.74
N ASP A 28 0.11 11.78 1.62
CA ASP A 28 0.41 11.80 3.06
C ASP A 28 1.90 11.55 3.37
N ASP A 29 2.68 11.04 2.40
CA ASP A 29 4.12 10.67 2.51
C ASP A 29 4.47 9.79 3.73
N GLU A 30 3.47 9.20 4.39
CA GLU A 30 3.65 8.23 5.46
C GLU A 30 3.64 6.80 4.87
N PRO A 31 4.77 6.07 4.94
CA PRO A 31 4.90 4.71 4.40
C PRO A 31 3.79 3.74 4.83
N ARG A 32 3.35 3.86 6.09
CA ARG A 32 2.33 2.98 6.66
C ARG A 32 0.95 3.27 6.10
N THR A 33 0.60 4.55 5.90
CA THR A 33 -0.69 4.95 5.32
C THR A 33 -0.85 4.35 3.93
N LEU A 34 0.19 4.46 3.09
CA LEU A 34 0.16 3.90 1.74
C LEU A 34 0.02 2.37 1.73
N ILE A 35 0.76 1.66 2.60
CA ILE A 35 0.68 0.19 2.69
C ILE A 35 -0.73 -0.25 3.13
N MET A 36 -1.29 0.41 4.15
CA MET A 36 -2.64 0.11 4.63
C MET A 36 -3.68 0.40 3.55
N ALA A 37 -3.54 1.52 2.84
CA ALA A 37 -4.45 1.87 1.76
C ALA A 37 -4.44 0.82 0.63
N LEU A 38 -3.24 0.39 0.23
CA LEU A 38 -3.07 -0.66 -0.78
C LEU A 38 -3.67 -2.00 -0.32
N GLN A 39 -3.53 -2.37 0.96
CA GLN A 39 -4.15 -3.58 1.51
C GLN A 39 -5.68 -3.52 1.46
N HIS A 40 -6.27 -2.38 1.81
CA HIS A 40 -7.72 -2.20 1.73
C HIS A 40 -8.24 -2.30 0.29
N VAL A 41 -7.56 -1.66 -0.67
CA VAL A 41 -7.93 -1.73 -2.09
C VAL A 41 -7.79 -3.14 -2.63
N ALA A 42 -6.66 -3.81 -2.37
CA ALA A 42 -6.42 -5.18 -2.82
C ALA A 42 -7.44 -6.16 -2.22
N ARG A 43 -7.86 -5.96 -0.97
CA ARG A 43 -8.90 -6.77 -0.32
C ARG A 43 -10.28 -6.53 -0.91
N ALA A 44 -10.64 -5.29 -1.22
CA ALA A 44 -11.95 -4.92 -1.75
C ALA A 44 -12.12 -5.30 -3.23
N ARG A 45 -11.06 -5.18 -4.03
CA ARG A 45 -11.12 -5.28 -5.51
C ARG A 45 -10.31 -6.41 -6.11
N GLY A 46 -9.42 -7.05 -5.34
CA GLY A 46 -8.50 -8.08 -5.82
C GLY A 46 -7.21 -7.55 -6.46
N GLY A 47 -7.04 -6.22 -6.52
CA GLY A 47 -5.85 -5.57 -7.09
C GLY A 47 -6.09 -4.09 -7.39
N ILE A 48 -5.18 -3.49 -8.16
CA ILE A 48 -5.27 -2.09 -8.61
C ILE A 48 -5.29 -1.96 -10.15
N ASP A 49 -5.39 -3.09 -10.86
CA ASP A 49 -5.24 -3.12 -12.32
C ASP A 49 -6.37 -2.39 -13.03
N ASP A 50 -7.57 -2.43 -12.47
CA ASP A 50 -8.80 -1.79 -12.97
C ASP A 50 -8.94 -0.32 -12.57
N LEU A 51 -7.97 0.23 -11.83
CA LEU A 51 -7.96 1.63 -11.42
C LEU A 51 -7.39 2.50 -12.54
N ASP A 52 -8.04 3.64 -12.77
CA ASP A 52 -7.60 4.68 -13.70
C ASP A 52 -6.45 5.50 -13.09
N LEU A 53 -5.33 4.81 -12.90
CA LEU A 53 -4.05 5.37 -12.48
C LEU A 53 -3.16 5.48 -13.71
N SER A 54 -2.69 6.70 -13.96
CA SER A 54 -1.69 6.99 -14.98
C SER A 54 -0.39 6.21 -14.74
N LEU A 55 0.41 6.07 -15.78
CA LEU A 55 1.72 5.42 -15.68
C LEU A 55 2.63 6.11 -14.64
N ASN A 56 2.54 7.44 -14.53
CA ASN A 56 3.32 8.20 -13.55
C ASN A 56 2.88 7.87 -12.12
N GLU A 57 1.57 7.86 -11.85
CA GLU A 57 1.03 7.49 -10.53
C GLU A 57 1.42 6.07 -10.13
N ARG A 58 1.36 5.11 -11.07
CA ARG A 58 1.82 3.73 -10.84
C ARG A 58 3.31 3.68 -10.49
N ALA A 59 4.14 4.48 -11.17
CA ALA A 59 5.57 4.58 -10.88
C ALA A 59 5.85 5.21 -9.51
N GLU A 60 5.10 6.25 -9.14
CA GLU A 60 5.21 6.90 -7.83
C GLU A 60 4.79 5.97 -6.70
N LEU A 61 3.69 5.24 -6.85
CA LEU A 61 3.25 4.19 -5.94
C LEU A 61 4.33 3.12 -5.76
N ALA A 62 4.90 2.61 -6.86
CA ALA A 62 5.97 1.61 -6.82
C ALA A 62 7.22 2.15 -6.11
N SER A 63 7.59 3.40 -6.39
CA SER A 63 8.74 4.08 -5.75
C SER A 63 8.51 4.28 -4.25
N ALA A 64 7.32 4.72 -3.85
CA ALA A 64 6.95 4.90 -2.44
C ALA A 64 6.94 3.57 -1.68
N LEU A 65 6.41 2.50 -2.29
CA LEU A 65 6.45 1.16 -1.71
C LEU A 65 7.90 0.67 -1.56
N SER A 66 8.75 0.85 -2.57
CA SER A 66 10.16 0.47 -2.50
C SER A 66 10.89 1.16 -1.35
N ARG A 67 10.69 2.48 -1.17
CA ARG A 67 11.23 3.23 -0.02
C ARG A 67 10.71 2.70 1.31
N SER A 68 9.43 2.36 1.37
CA SER A 68 8.79 1.82 2.58
C SER A 68 9.42 0.49 3.03
N PHE A 69 9.80 -0.37 2.09
CA PHE A 69 10.48 -1.63 2.39
C PHE A 69 11.98 -1.45 2.71
N ALA A 70 12.65 -0.44 2.13
CA ALA A 70 14.06 -0.14 2.41
C ALA A 70 14.31 0.33 3.85
N VAL A 71 13.28 0.83 4.54
CA VAL A 71 13.36 1.31 5.93
C VAL A 71 13.14 0.18 6.96
N LEU A 72 12.69 -1.01 6.54
CA LEU A 72 12.59 -2.16 7.45
C LEU A 72 14.00 -2.73 7.70
N PRO A 73 14.45 -2.88 8.96
CA PRO A 73 15.70 -3.55 9.23
C PRO A 73 15.57 -4.99 8.74
N VAL A 74 16.27 -5.31 7.66
CA VAL A 74 16.55 -6.69 7.28
C VAL A 74 17.28 -7.30 8.48
N PHE A 75 16.60 -8.14 9.23
CA PHE A 75 17.17 -8.83 10.38
C PHE A 75 18.53 -9.42 9.96
N PRO A 76 19.66 -9.03 10.59
CA PRO A 76 20.91 -9.68 10.31
C PRO A 76 20.78 -11.12 10.79
N ASN A 77 20.82 -12.03 9.83
CA ASN A 77 20.93 -13.46 10.02
C ASN A 77 22.04 -13.72 11.06
N MET A 78 21.71 -14.32 12.20
CA MET A 78 22.68 -14.73 13.22
C MET A 78 23.49 -15.95 12.72
N ALA A 79 24.20 -15.79 11.62
CA ALA A 79 25.23 -16.69 11.13
C ALA A 79 26.57 -16.41 11.84
N THR A 80 26.54 -16.17 13.15
CA THR A 80 27.76 -16.00 13.96
C THR A 80 27.54 -16.59 15.35
N SER A 81 27.31 -17.90 15.41
CA SER A 81 27.60 -18.70 16.60
C SER A 81 28.57 -19.80 16.20
N LEU A 82 29.80 -19.40 15.86
CA LEU A 82 30.94 -20.30 15.65
C LEU A 82 32.22 -19.55 16.02
N ALA A 83 32.30 -19.09 17.28
CA ALA A 83 33.54 -18.77 17.99
C ALA A 83 33.21 -18.34 19.44
N ALA A 84 33.09 -19.29 20.35
CA ALA A 84 33.49 -19.20 21.76
C ALA A 84 33.43 -20.59 22.38
#